data_AF-A0A392UAS4-F1
#
_entry.id   AF-A0A392UAS4-F1
#
_cell.length_a   1.000
_cell.length_b   1.000
_cell.length_c   1.000
_cell.angle_alpha   90.00
_cell.angle_beta   90.00
_cell.angle_gamma   90.00
#
_symmetry.space_group_name_H-M   'P 1'
#
loop_
_entity.id
_entity.type
_entity.pdbx_description
1 polymer ?
#
loop_
_entity_poly.entity_id
_entity_poly.type
_entity_poly.pdbx_seq_one_letter_code
_entity_poly.pdbx_strand_id
1 'polypeptide(L)' 'MAFLRAFELVCQYLEIELIVPLFFRIFKLQRQPSRDGRYGWVSLKQQVKLFKMFVDSVRHFKE' A
#
# COMPACT_ATOMS: atom_id res chain seq x y z
N MET A 1 3.35 -7.17 6.38
CA MET A 1 4.79 -6.83 6.23
C MET A 1 5.32 -7.00 4.80
N ALA A 2 4.83 -7.95 3.99
CA ALA A 2 5.36 -8.21 2.64
C ALA A 2 5.39 -6.99 1.69
N PHE A 3 4.39 -6.11 1.74
CA PHE A 3 4.31 -4.96 0.82
C PHE A 3 5.36 -3.88 1.07
N LEU A 4 5.61 -3.56 2.35
CA LEU A 4 6.69 -2.64 2.74
C LEU A 4 8.04 -3.22 2.37
N ARG A 5 8.21 -4.54 2.58
CA ARG A 5 9.45 -5.23 2.20
C ARG A 5 9.70 -5.23 0.69
N ALA A 6 8.66 -5.41 -0.13
CA ALA A 6 8.77 -5.31 -1.58
C ALA A 6 9.16 -3.88 -2.02
N PHE A 7 8.58 -2.86 -1.39
CA PHE A 7 8.94 -1.47 -1.65
C PHE A 7 10.41 -1.17 -1.30
N GLU A 8 10.89 -1.64 -0.13
CA GLU A 8 12.29 -1.53 0.27
C GLU A 8 13.24 -2.17 -0.76
N LEU A 9 12.93 -3.39 -1.22
CA LEU A 9 13.74 -4.09 -2.22
C LEU A 9 13.79 -3.34 -3.56
N VAL A 10 12.68 -2.73 -3.97
CA VAL A 10 12.63 -1.90 -5.20
C VAL A 10 13.48 -0.64 -5.04
N CYS A 11 13.37 0.06 -3.90
CA CYS A 11 14.22 1.22 -3.60
C CYS A 11 15.70 0.84 -3.63
N GLN A 12 16.06 -0.29 -3.02
CA GLN A 12 17.42 -0.80 -3.03
C GLN A 12 17.91 -1.14 -4.45
N TYR A 13 17.09 -1.82 -5.25
CA TYR A 13 17.42 -2.17 -6.64
C TYR A 13 17.62 -0.94 -7.54
N LEU A 14 16.84 0.12 -7.30
CA LEU A 14 16.93 1.37 -8.05
C LEU A 14 17.94 2.36 -7.47
N GLU A 15 18.65 2.01 -6.39
CA GLU A 15 19.58 2.89 -5.67
C GLU A 15 18.91 4.20 -5.19
N ILE A 16 17.63 4.13 -4.82
CA ILE A 16 16.85 5.26 -4.30
C ILE A 16 16.75 5.17 -2.78
N GLU A 17 16.95 6.29 -2.10
CA GLU A 17 16.77 6.37 -0.65
C GLU A 17 15.32 6.09 -0.23
N LEU A 18 15.16 5.25 0.79
CA LEU A 18 13.86 4.90 1.35
C LEU A 18 13.31 6.03 2.23
N ILE A 19 12.69 7.02 1.60
CA ILE A 19 12.08 8.14 2.33
C ILE A 19 10.56 7.99 2.43
N VAL A 20 10.01 8.27 3.61
CA VAL A 20 8.56 8.21 3.89
C VAL A 20 7.72 9.04 2.89
N PRO A 21 8.15 10.25 2.45
CA PRO A 21 7.42 11.00 1.44
C PRO A 21 7.34 10.30 0.08
N LEU A 22 8.38 9.56 -0.32
CA LEU A 22 8.39 8.81 -1.59
C LEU A 22 7.37 7.67 -1.55
N PHE A 23 7.29 6.96 -0.42
CA PHE A 23 6.26 5.94 -0.21
C PHE A 23 4.86 6.52 -0.40
N PHE A 24 4.54 7.64 0.25
CA PHE A 24 3.20 8.25 0.13
C PHE A 24 2.93 8.93 -1.21
N ARG A 25 3.99 9.35 -1.93
CA ARG A 25 3.87 9.86 -3.31
C ARG A 25 3.43 8.77 -4.27
N ILE A 26 4.00 7.56 -4.14
CA ILE A 26 3.69 6.41 -4.98
C ILE A 26 2.36 5.77 -4.55
N PHE A 27 2.20 5.57 -3.24
CA PHE A 27 1.03 4.96 -2.62
C PHE A 27 0.27 6.00 -1.80
N LYS A 28 -0.80 6.55 -2.38
CA LYS A 28 -1.65 7.52 -1.66
C LYS A 28 -2.47 6.79 -0.60
N LEU A 29 -2.60 7.34 0.61
CA LEU A 29 -3.56 6.80 1.56
C LEU A 29 -4.98 7.21 1.15
N GLN A 30 -5.89 6.24 1.11
CA GLN A 30 -7.33 6.49 1.04
C GLN A 30 -8.00 5.98 2.31
N ARG A 31 -8.90 6.80 2.85
CA ARG A 31 -9.67 6.47 4.06
C ARG A 31 -11.13 6.39 3.67
N GLN A 32 -11.82 5.35 4.08
CA GLN A 32 -13.26 5.29 3.91
C GLN A 32 -13.92 6.04 5.09
N PRO A 33 -14.69 7.10 4.82
CA PRO A 33 -15.46 7.75 5.87
C PRO A 33 -16.53 6.80 6.41
N SER A 34 -16.66 6.68 7.73
CA SER A 34 -17.80 6.03 8.38
C SER A 34 -18.85 7.08 8.76
N ARG A 35 -20.11 6.63 8.89
CA ARG A 35 -21.26 7.48 9.25
C ARG A 35 -21.08 8.18 10.61
N ASP A 36 -20.20 7.67 11.47
CA ASP A 36 -19.99 8.19 12.84
C ASP A 36 -18.80 9.17 12.92
N GLY A 37 -18.29 9.66 11.78
CA GLY A 37 -17.12 10.54 11.72
C GLY A 37 -15.79 9.84 11.99
N ARG A 38 -15.80 8.51 12.20
CA ARG A 38 -14.59 7.69 12.30
C ARG A 38 -14.21 7.17 10.92
N TYR A 39 -12.93 6.81 10.74
CA TYR A 39 -12.48 6.15 9.53
C TYR A 39 -12.54 4.63 9.76
N GLY A 40 -13.44 3.94 9.06
CA GLY A 40 -13.65 2.50 9.24
C GLY A 40 -12.49 1.66 8.68
N TRP A 41 -11.88 2.12 7.59
CA TRP A 41 -10.74 1.46 6.95
C TRP A 41 -9.81 2.48 6.29
N VAL A 42 -8.52 2.13 6.24
CA VAL A 42 -7.51 2.81 5.44
C VAL A 42 -6.91 1.80 4.45
N SER A 43 -6.68 2.23 3.23
CA SER A 43 -6.01 1.43 2.20
C SER A 43 -5.04 2.29 1.39
N LEU A 44 -4.15 1.64 0.66
CA LEU A 44 -3.23 2.31 -0.26
C LEU A 44 -3.87 2.38 -1.64
N LYS A 45 -4.00 3.59 -2.18
CA LYS A 45 -4.41 3.90 -3.53
C LYS A 45 -3.19 4.01 -4.42
N GLN A 46 -3.16 3.19 -5.45
CA GLN A 46 -2.18 3.27 -6.52
C GLN A 46 -2.69 4.29 -7.57
N GLN A 47 -1.88 5.30 -7.90
CA GLN A 47 -2.22 6.24 -8.99
C GLN A 47 -2.04 5.62 -10.36
N VAL A 48 -1.00 4.80 -10.49
CA VAL A 48 -0.70 3.98 -11.67
C VAL A 48 -0.73 2.54 -11.20
N LYS A 49 -1.35 1.64 -11.98
CA LYS A 49 -1.48 0.23 -11.63
C LYS A 49 -0.12 -0.46 -11.80
N LEU A 50 0.73 -0.37 -10.78
CA LEU A 50 2.08 -0.95 -10.79
C LEU A 50 2.07 -2.47 -10.73
N PHE A 51 1.04 -3.02 -10.08
CA PHE A 51 0.87 -4.47 -9.93
C PHE A 51 -0.54 -4.85 -10.41
N LYS A 52 -0.67 -6.01 -11.07
CA LYS A 52 -2.00 -6.61 -11.25
C LYS A 52 -2.53 -6.91 -9.85
N MET A 53 -3.79 -6.52 -9.58
CA MET A 53 -4.47 -6.96 -8.37
C MET A 53 -4.43 -8.49 -8.36
N PHE A 54 -3.96 -9.06 -7.26
CA PHE A 54 -4.12 -10.49 -7.02
C PHE A 54 -5.63 -10.75 -6.99
N VAL A 55 -6.13 -11.48 -7.98
CA VAL A 55 -7.57 -11.75 -8.13
C VAL A 55 -8.01 -12.86 -7.18
N ASP A 56 -7.06 -13.66 -6.71
CA ASP A 56 -7.32 -14.70 -5.73
C ASP A 56 -7.51 -14.10 -4.34
N SER A 57 -8.71 -14.26 -3.81
CA SER A 57 -9.00 -13.96 -2.41
C SER A 57 -8.32 -15.01 -1.53
N VAL A 58 -7.29 -14.62 -0.79
CA VAL A 58 -6.68 -15.49 0.21
C VAL A 58 -7.56 -15.50 1.46
N ARG A 59 -8.34 -16.57 1.64
CA ARG A 59 -9.04 -16.81 2.91
C ARG A 59 -7.99 -17.12 3.98
N HIS A 60 -8.22 -16.67 5.22
CA HIS A 60 -7.32 -16.87 6.37
C HIS A 60 -5.96 -16.15 6.30
N PHE A 61 -5.81 -15.10 5.49
CA PHE A 61 -4.56 -14.31 5.44
C PHE A 61 -4.14 -13.69 6.80
N LYS A 62 -5.05 -13.64 7.78
CA LYS A 62 -4.83 -13.08 9.11
C LYS A 62 -4.66 -14.13 10.22
N GLU A 63 -4.74 -15.42 9.90
CA GLU A 63 -4.29 -16.50 10.80
C GLU A 63 -2.77 -16.68 10.65
#